data_AF-A0AAU1JF15-F1
#
_entry.id   AF-A0AAU1JF15-F1
#
_cell.length_a   1.000
_cell.length_b   1.000
_cell.length_c   1.000
_cell.angle_alpha   90.00
_cell.angle_beta   90.00
_cell.angle_gamma   90.00
#
_symmetry.space_group_name_H-M   'P 1'
#
loop_
_entity.id
_entity.type
_entity.pdbx_description
1 polymer ?
#
loop_
_entity_poly.entity_id
_entity_poly.type
_entity_poly.pdbx_seq_one_letter_code
_entity_poly.pdbx_strand_id
1 'polypeptide(L)'
;MTAEATLPATSASPTARQVWTRTRGIVLALVILLAAAVAIAAIRSDARHGDLDPRSADPYGSRAVAELLGDRGVSTRVVTTLAQARAAAGPDTTLLVAVPDLLTDRQQSGLHSAFADSGSRTVLVAPGPASLPRLAPEVTADPGPALTSTLSPDCFLPAARRAGDAETGDYRYTTTADNADECYPSDGRSTLLRLPDASRGGDTVVIGSPDILFNKRLDKQGNASLALQLLGSRPHLVWYLPSLTDASATDSGSQSFFDLLPSGWLWGTLQLFIAAAVAALWRARRLGPLVPEKLPVAIRASETVEGRARLYRKANARDRAANALRSTTRTRLALLTGVPVSQAHAPEALLPALSAHLHGDGQTLHALLFGPPPSDDAALIALADQLDALEREVRRS
;
A
#
# COMPACT_ATOMS: atom_id res chain seq x y z
N MET A 1 48.48 5.27 41.61
CA MET A 1 47.23 4.83 40.96
C MET A 1 47.03 5.72 39.73
N THR A 2 47.47 5.28 38.57
CA THR A 2 47.39 6.07 37.32
C THR A 2 46.22 5.57 36.50
N ALA A 3 45.27 6.47 36.24
CA ALA A 3 44.09 6.22 35.42
C ALA A 3 44.53 5.88 33.98
N GLU A 4 44.14 4.70 33.53
CA GLU A 4 44.35 4.20 32.17
C GLU A 4 43.38 4.94 31.24
N ALA A 5 43.90 5.89 30.45
CA ALA A 5 43.12 6.61 29.46
C ALA A 5 42.78 5.68 28.29
N THR A 6 41.51 5.29 28.20
CA THR A 6 40.97 4.42 27.15
C THR A 6 40.96 5.17 25.82
N LEU A 7 41.80 4.77 24.86
CA LEU A 7 41.75 5.33 23.50
C LEU A 7 40.50 4.84 22.76
N PRO A 8 39.85 5.70 21.94
CA PRO A 8 38.60 5.35 21.28
C PRO A 8 38.82 4.29 20.20
N ALA A 9 38.02 3.23 20.25
CA ALA A 9 38.01 2.19 19.24
C ALA A 9 37.48 2.75 17.91
N THR A 10 38.35 2.80 16.89
CA THR A 10 37.94 3.13 15.51
C THR A 10 37.20 1.92 14.91
N SER A 11 35.93 1.80 15.25
CA SER A 11 35.01 0.87 14.60
C SER A 11 34.74 1.33 13.17
N ALA A 12 35.21 0.57 12.17
CA ALA A 12 34.87 0.74 10.76
C ALA A 12 33.52 0.10 10.39
N SER A 13 32.58 0.00 11.35
CA SER A 13 31.20 -0.35 11.04
C SER A 13 30.40 0.94 10.76
N PRO A 14 29.59 1.01 9.69
CA PRO A 14 28.75 2.18 9.46
C PRO A 14 27.86 2.35 10.69
N THR A 15 27.97 3.51 11.34
CA THR A 15 27.19 3.79 12.55
C THR A 15 25.70 3.71 12.21
N ALA A 16 24.87 3.24 13.14
CA ALA A 16 23.41 3.13 12.95
C ALA A 16 22.79 4.45 12.46
N ARG A 17 23.38 5.59 12.84
CA ARG A 17 23.04 6.94 12.36
C ARG A 17 23.23 7.12 10.85
N GLN A 18 24.32 6.58 10.29
CA GLN A 18 24.68 6.71 8.88
C GLN A 18 23.80 5.83 7.98
N VAL A 19 23.44 4.64 8.47
CA VAL A 19 22.44 3.78 7.82
C VAL A 19 21.06 4.44 7.89
N TRP A 20 20.67 4.98 9.05
CA TRP A 20 19.40 5.69 9.22
C TRP A 20 19.28 6.91 8.30
N THR A 21 20.30 7.77 8.18
CA THR A 21 20.23 8.92 7.27
C THR A 21 20.02 8.50 5.81
N ARG A 22 20.56 7.34 5.41
CA ARG A 22 20.47 6.84 4.03
C ARG A 22 19.15 6.09 3.77
N THR A 23 18.62 5.37 4.77
CA THR A 23 17.34 4.66 4.66
C THR A 23 16.13 5.55 4.93
N ARG A 24 16.28 6.67 5.65
CA ARG A 24 15.18 7.59 5.98
C ARG A 24 14.52 8.18 4.72
N GLY A 25 15.29 8.48 3.67
CA GLY A 25 14.72 8.94 2.40
C GLY A 25 13.88 7.86 1.71
N ILE A 26 14.33 6.61 1.73
CA ILE A 26 13.61 5.45 1.16
C ILE A 26 12.36 5.15 1.98
N VAL A 27 12.46 5.17 3.31
CA VAL A 27 11.32 4.97 4.22
C VAL A 27 10.29 6.09 4.04
N LEU A 28 10.72 7.34 3.91
CA LEU A 28 9.82 8.47 3.66
C LEU A 28 9.11 8.33 2.31
N ALA A 29 9.85 7.95 1.25
CA ALA A 29 9.26 7.69 -0.06
C ALA A 29 8.23 6.55 0.00
N LEU A 30 8.54 5.45 0.69
CA LEU A 30 7.61 4.34 0.90
C LEU A 30 6.35 4.76 1.67
N VAL A 31 6.51 5.56 2.74
CA VAL A 31 5.39 6.09 3.53
C VAL A 31 4.52 7.02 2.70
N ILE A 32 5.10 7.89 1.87
CA ILE A 32 4.35 8.76 0.96
C ILE A 32 3.60 7.93 -0.08
N LEU A 33 4.23 6.89 -0.63
CA LEU A 33 3.60 6.00 -1.61
C LEU A 33 2.44 5.22 -0.98
N LEU A 34 2.61 4.71 0.24
CA LEU A 34 1.54 4.09 1.03
C LEU A 34 0.41 5.07 1.36
N ALA A 35 0.74 6.28 1.82
CA ALA A 35 -0.25 7.31 2.13
C ALA A 35 -1.01 7.74 0.88
N ALA A 36 -0.36 7.87 -0.27
CA ALA A 36 -0.99 8.14 -1.55
C ALA A 36 -1.89 6.99 -1.99
N ALA A 37 -1.45 5.74 -1.84
CA ALA A 37 -2.28 4.57 -2.11
C ALA A 37 -3.53 4.53 -1.22
N VAL A 38 -3.38 4.82 0.08
CA VAL A 38 -4.49 4.92 1.04
C VAL A 38 -5.43 6.08 0.69
N ALA A 39 -4.89 7.25 0.32
CA ALA A 39 -5.70 8.39 -0.09
C ALA A 39 -6.48 8.12 -1.39
N ILE A 40 -5.85 7.47 -2.38
CA ILE A 40 -6.51 7.04 -3.62
C ILE A 40 -7.60 6.00 -3.30
N ALA A 41 -7.32 5.04 -2.41
CA ALA A 41 -8.29 4.05 -1.97
C ALA A 41 -9.47 4.70 -1.22
N ALA A 42 -9.21 5.72 -0.39
CA ALA A 42 -10.22 6.48 0.35
C ALA A 42 -11.13 7.31 -0.57
N ILE A 43 -10.56 7.97 -1.59
CA ILE A 43 -11.34 8.74 -2.57
C ILE A 43 -12.18 7.82 -3.46
N ARG A 44 -11.65 6.65 -3.83
CA ARG A 44 -12.41 5.64 -4.57
C ARG A 44 -13.48 4.96 -3.72
N SER A 45 -13.32 4.84 -2.41
CA SER A 45 -14.31 4.15 -1.57
C SER A 45 -15.63 4.91 -1.41
N ASP A 46 -15.68 6.21 -1.77
CA ASP A 46 -16.93 6.99 -1.76
C ASP A 46 -17.86 6.64 -2.93
N ALA A 47 -17.30 6.16 -4.05
CA ALA A 47 -18.05 5.37 -5.01
C ALA A 47 -18.20 3.97 -4.40
N ARG A 48 -19.41 3.60 -4.00
CA ARG A 48 -19.68 2.23 -3.54
C ARG A 48 -19.54 1.31 -4.75
N HIS A 49 -18.36 0.70 -4.91
CA HIS A 49 -18.00 -0.19 -6.01
C HIS A 49 -18.69 -1.56 -5.88
N GLY A 50 -20.02 -1.58 -5.91
CA GLY A 50 -20.82 -2.81 -5.85
C GLY A 50 -21.35 -3.18 -7.22
N ASP A 51 -21.04 -4.38 -7.67
CA ASP A 51 -21.69 -5.01 -8.81
C ASP A 51 -23.21 -5.07 -8.55
N LEU A 52 -24.02 -4.66 -9.53
CA LEU A 52 -25.48 -4.50 -9.38
C LEU A 52 -25.94 -3.59 -8.22
N ASP A 53 -25.08 -2.70 -7.70
CA ASP A 53 -25.51 -1.74 -6.66
C ASP A 53 -26.25 -0.54 -7.32
N PRO A 54 -27.53 -0.28 -6.97
CA PRO A 54 -28.30 0.83 -7.52
C PRO A 54 -27.80 2.21 -7.06
N ARG A 55 -26.81 2.27 -6.16
CA ARG A 55 -26.14 3.52 -5.76
C ARG A 55 -24.85 3.75 -6.55
N SER A 56 -24.34 2.74 -7.25
CA SER A 56 -23.09 2.81 -7.98
C SER A 56 -23.28 3.33 -9.40
N ALA A 57 -22.50 4.35 -9.76
CA ALA A 57 -22.41 4.88 -11.12
C ALA A 57 -21.37 4.14 -11.99
N ASP A 58 -20.70 3.12 -11.44
CA ASP A 58 -19.70 2.35 -12.17
C ASP A 58 -20.33 1.60 -13.36
N PRO A 59 -19.53 1.19 -14.36
CA PRO A 59 -20.04 0.44 -15.53
C PRO A 59 -20.88 -0.79 -15.17
N TYR A 60 -20.55 -1.47 -14.07
CA TYR A 60 -21.25 -2.66 -13.55
C TYR A 60 -22.24 -2.35 -12.40
N GLY A 61 -22.40 -1.06 -12.04
CA GLY A 61 -23.46 -0.64 -11.12
C GLY A 61 -24.84 -0.59 -11.79
N SER A 62 -25.87 -0.28 -11.01
CA SER A 62 -27.27 -0.21 -11.48
C SER A 62 -27.95 1.15 -11.20
N ARG A 63 -27.18 2.21 -10.93
CA ARG A 63 -27.73 3.53 -10.64
C ARG A 63 -28.62 4.08 -11.75
N ALA A 64 -28.27 3.87 -13.02
CA ALA A 64 -29.09 4.35 -14.13
C ALA A 64 -30.51 3.74 -14.11
N VAL A 65 -30.64 2.45 -13.78
CA VAL A 65 -31.95 1.79 -13.61
C VAL A 65 -32.71 2.39 -12.44
N ALA A 66 -32.04 2.57 -11.30
CA ALA A 66 -32.67 3.10 -10.09
C ALA A 66 -33.20 4.53 -10.27
N GLU A 67 -32.46 5.41 -10.94
CA GLU A 67 -32.88 6.79 -11.24
C GLU A 67 -34.08 6.78 -12.20
N LEU A 68 -34.04 5.97 -13.27
CA LEU A 68 -35.15 5.86 -14.24
C LEU A 68 -36.43 5.23 -13.67
N LEU A 69 -36.31 4.39 -12.64
CA LEU A 69 -37.43 3.87 -11.87
C LEU A 69 -37.98 4.94 -10.92
N GLY A 70 -37.10 5.71 -10.28
CA GLY A 70 -37.46 6.86 -9.45
C GLY A 70 -38.26 7.91 -10.21
N ASP A 71 -37.83 8.25 -11.43
CA ASP A 71 -38.54 9.16 -12.34
C ASP A 71 -39.95 8.66 -12.72
N ARG A 72 -40.18 7.35 -12.62
CA ARG A 72 -41.49 6.70 -12.86
C ARG A 72 -42.28 6.46 -11.57
N GLY A 73 -41.85 7.01 -10.44
CA GLY A 73 -42.55 6.93 -9.16
C GLY A 73 -42.33 5.62 -8.38
N VAL A 74 -41.34 4.81 -8.75
CA VAL A 74 -41.00 3.57 -8.03
C VAL A 74 -39.97 3.90 -6.93
N SER A 75 -40.34 3.68 -5.68
CA SER A 75 -39.43 3.92 -4.54
C SER A 75 -38.46 2.74 -4.40
N THR A 76 -37.16 2.98 -4.56
CA THR A 76 -36.13 1.93 -4.43
C THR A 76 -35.50 1.95 -3.04
N ARG A 77 -35.48 0.80 -2.37
CA ARG A 77 -34.84 0.61 -1.06
C ARG A 77 -33.81 -0.52 -1.12
N VAL A 78 -32.55 -0.20 -0.87
CA VAL A 78 -31.47 -1.19 -0.79
C VAL A 78 -31.48 -1.86 0.57
N VAL A 79 -31.45 -3.19 0.57
CA VAL A 79 -31.32 -4.01 1.78
C VAL A 79 -30.14 -4.97 1.63
N THR A 80 -29.46 -5.25 2.74
CA THR A 80 -28.29 -6.14 2.75
C THR A 80 -28.44 -7.33 3.69
N THR A 81 -29.58 -7.42 4.40
CA THR A 81 -29.87 -8.51 5.31
C THR A 81 -31.18 -9.20 4.99
N LEU A 82 -31.25 -10.49 5.30
CA LEU A 82 -32.44 -11.30 5.09
C LEU A 82 -33.65 -10.75 5.87
N ALA A 83 -33.44 -10.31 7.11
CA ALA A 83 -34.52 -9.77 7.94
C ALA A 83 -35.16 -8.52 7.31
N GLN A 84 -34.36 -7.61 6.77
CA GLN A 84 -34.85 -6.40 6.08
C GLN A 84 -35.57 -6.71 4.77
N ALA A 85 -35.15 -7.78 4.07
CA ALA A 85 -35.84 -8.26 2.87
C ALA A 85 -37.21 -8.86 3.22
N ARG A 86 -37.26 -9.77 4.20
CA ARG A 86 -38.52 -10.40 4.66
C ARG A 86 -39.53 -9.40 5.19
N ALA A 87 -39.08 -8.41 5.95
CA ALA A 87 -39.95 -7.37 6.50
C ALA A 87 -40.64 -6.50 5.43
N ALA A 88 -40.19 -6.60 4.18
CA ALA A 88 -40.71 -5.83 3.06
C ALA A 88 -41.74 -6.57 2.20
N ALA A 89 -41.98 -7.86 2.48
CA ALA A 89 -42.89 -8.67 1.71
C ALA A 89 -44.30 -8.08 1.74
N GLY A 90 -44.91 -7.93 0.57
CA GLY A 90 -46.26 -7.37 0.43
C GLY A 90 -46.69 -7.21 -1.03
N PRO A 91 -48.00 -7.09 -1.30
CA PRO A 91 -48.54 -7.13 -2.65
C PRO A 91 -48.09 -5.95 -3.55
N ASP A 92 -47.63 -4.85 -2.94
CA ASP A 92 -47.14 -3.66 -3.63
C ASP A 92 -45.60 -3.61 -3.72
N THR A 93 -44.93 -4.73 -3.44
CA THR A 93 -43.47 -4.85 -3.45
C THR A 93 -42.99 -5.72 -4.61
N THR A 94 -41.98 -5.23 -5.32
CA THR A 94 -41.07 -6.05 -6.13
C THR A 94 -39.78 -6.27 -5.34
N LEU A 95 -39.41 -7.52 -5.08
CA LEU A 95 -38.11 -7.89 -4.52
C LEU A 95 -37.18 -8.28 -5.67
N LEU A 96 -36.04 -7.61 -5.77
CA LEU A 96 -34.93 -8.02 -6.64
C LEU A 96 -33.85 -8.69 -5.78
N VAL A 97 -33.46 -9.91 -6.13
CA VAL A 97 -32.33 -10.62 -5.52
C VAL A 97 -31.17 -10.58 -6.51
N ALA A 98 -30.19 -9.70 -6.27
CA ALA A 98 -29.13 -9.40 -7.22
C ALA A 98 -28.16 -10.56 -7.45
N VAL A 99 -27.85 -11.35 -6.41
CA VAL A 99 -26.96 -12.51 -6.52
C VAL A 99 -27.52 -13.68 -5.68
N PRO A 100 -28.51 -14.42 -6.20
CA PRO A 100 -29.20 -15.48 -5.47
C PRO A 100 -28.27 -16.57 -4.90
N ASP A 101 -27.21 -16.90 -5.64
CA ASP A 101 -26.27 -17.97 -5.29
C ASP A 101 -25.32 -17.63 -4.12
N LEU A 102 -25.26 -16.36 -3.68
CA LEU A 102 -24.54 -15.97 -2.46
C LEU A 102 -25.35 -16.26 -1.18
N LEU A 103 -26.63 -16.56 -1.31
CA LEU A 103 -27.49 -16.85 -0.16
C LEU A 103 -27.27 -18.29 0.29
N THR A 104 -27.13 -18.47 1.61
CA THR A 104 -27.17 -19.80 2.22
C THR A 104 -28.52 -20.47 2.04
N ASP A 105 -28.55 -21.79 2.12
CA ASP A 105 -29.77 -22.60 2.05
C ASP A 105 -30.91 -22.08 2.95
N ARG A 106 -30.58 -21.67 4.19
CA ARG A 106 -31.55 -21.10 5.13
C ARG A 106 -32.04 -19.72 4.74
N GLN A 107 -31.15 -18.89 4.18
CA GLN A 107 -31.53 -17.58 3.64
C GLN A 107 -32.48 -17.75 2.47
N GLN A 108 -32.17 -18.65 1.54
CA GLN A 108 -33.02 -18.96 0.39
C GLN A 108 -34.40 -19.46 0.83
N SER A 109 -34.46 -20.49 1.68
CA SER A 109 -35.73 -21.08 2.12
C SER A 109 -36.66 -20.07 2.77
N GLY A 110 -36.16 -19.25 3.69
CA GLY A 110 -37.05 -18.31 4.34
C GLY A 110 -37.22 -16.98 3.59
N LEU A 111 -36.43 -16.70 2.55
CA LEU A 111 -36.77 -15.65 1.59
C LEU A 111 -37.95 -16.12 0.72
N HIS A 112 -37.84 -17.33 0.16
CA HIS A 112 -38.92 -17.96 -0.59
C HIS A 112 -40.22 -18.01 0.23
N SER A 113 -40.18 -18.50 1.48
CA SER A 113 -41.37 -18.58 2.32
C SER A 113 -42.00 -17.21 2.64
N ALA A 114 -41.20 -16.16 2.78
CA ALA A 114 -41.72 -14.82 3.08
C ALA A 114 -42.41 -14.18 1.86
N PHE A 115 -41.95 -14.50 0.65
CA PHE A 115 -42.43 -13.88 -0.57
C PHE A 115 -43.50 -14.71 -1.30
N ALA A 116 -43.46 -16.05 -1.18
CA ALA A 116 -44.41 -16.96 -1.83
C ALA A 116 -45.88 -16.59 -1.57
N ASP A 117 -46.26 -16.28 -0.32
CA ASP A 117 -47.66 -16.01 0.05
C ASP A 117 -48.02 -14.52 0.13
N SER A 118 -47.09 -13.64 -0.24
CA SER A 118 -47.21 -12.19 0.01
C SER A 118 -47.90 -11.41 -1.12
N GLY A 119 -48.13 -12.03 -2.27
CA GLY A 119 -48.59 -11.34 -3.50
C GLY A 119 -47.52 -10.43 -4.12
N SER A 120 -46.28 -10.45 -3.61
CA SER A 120 -45.15 -9.70 -4.15
C SER A 120 -44.71 -10.25 -5.52
N ARG A 121 -44.01 -9.42 -6.30
CA ARG A 121 -43.18 -9.92 -7.40
C ARG A 121 -41.78 -10.22 -6.87
N THR A 122 -41.21 -11.38 -7.20
CA THR A 122 -39.80 -11.71 -6.94
C THR A 122 -39.04 -11.78 -8.25
N VAL A 123 -37.94 -11.06 -8.38
CA VAL A 123 -37.05 -11.09 -9.55
C VAL A 123 -35.70 -11.65 -9.11
N LEU A 124 -35.33 -12.80 -9.69
CA LEU A 124 -34.07 -13.48 -9.42
C LEU A 124 -33.11 -13.23 -10.57
N VAL A 125 -31.97 -12.59 -10.28
CA VAL A 125 -30.96 -12.25 -11.29
C VAL A 125 -29.97 -13.40 -11.42
N ALA A 126 -29.92 -14.00 -12.60
CA ALA A 126 -29.02 -15.08 -12.97
C ALA A 126 -28.90 -16.19 -11.90
N PRO A 127 -30.01 -16.70 -11.32
CA PRO A 127 -29.92 -17.77 -10.33
C PRO A 127 -29.36 -19.04 -10.99
N GLY A 128 -28.37 -19.63 -10.32
CA GLY A 128 -27.76 -20.88 -10.75
C GLY A 128 -28.33 -22.11 -10.03
N PRO A 129 -27.72 -23.29 -10.26
CA PRO A 129 -28.15 -24.55 -9.65
C PRO A 129 -28.13 -24.55 -8.10
N ALA A 130 -27.39 -23.63 -7.48
CA ALA A 130 -27.27 -23.54 -6.02
C ALA A 130 -28.50 -22.88 -5.34
N SER A 131 -29.22 -22.01 -6.04
CA SER A 131 -30.33 -21.23 -5.48
C SER A 131 -31.71 -21.61 -6.02
N LEU A 132 -31.78 -22.07 -7.28
CA LEU A 132 -33.03 -22.46 -7.93
C LEU A 132 -33.87 -23.48 -7.14
N PRO A 133 -33.32 -24.58 -6.58
CA PRO A 133 -34.13 -25.60 -5.91
C PRO A 133 -34.95 -25.07 -4.72
N ARG A 134 -34.57 -23.92 -4.15
CA ARG A 134 -35.27 -23.30 -3.00
C ARG A 134 -36.02 -22.04 -3.37
N LEU A 135 -35.50 -21.22 -4.28
CA LEU A 135 -36.12 -19.95 -4.64
C LEU A 135 -37.18 -20.09 -5.74
N ALA A 136 -36.98 -21.02 -6.67
CA ALA A 136 -37.90 -21.32 -7.77
C ALA A 136 -37.87 -22.83 -8.08
N PRO A 137 -38.49 -23.69 -7.24
CA PRO A 137 -38.35 -25.15 -7.31
C PRO A 137 -38.80 -25.79 -8.64
N GLU A 138 -39.67 -25.11 -9.38
CA GLU A 138 -40.18 -25.55 -10.69
C GLU A 138 -39.25 -25.17 -11.85
N VAL A 139 -38.10 -24.56 -11.58
CA VAL A 139 -37.13 -24.09 -12.57
C VAL A 139 -35.80 -24.81 -12.41
N THR A 140 -35.26 -25.27 -13.53
CA THR A 140 -33.93 -25.88 -13.61
C THR A 140 -33.04 -25.08 -14.55
N ALA A 141 -31.82 -24.74 -14.11
CA ALA A 141 -30.79 -24.15 -14.96
C ALA A 141 -30.08 -25.23 -15.78
N ASP A 142 -29.91 -24.99 -17.07
CA ASP A 142 -29.14 -25.86 -17.97
C ASP A 142 -27.64 -25.57 -17.81
N PRO A 143 -26.77 -26.60 -17.66
CA PRO A 143 -25.34 -26.40 -17.63
C PRO A 143 -24.80 -25.97 -19.02
N GLY A 144 -24.57 -24.68 -19.19
CA GLY A 144 -23.79 -24.13 -20.30
C GLY A 144 -24.16 -22.69 -20.62
N PRO A 145 -23.18 -21.80 -20.85
CA PRO A 145 -23.46 -20.40 -21.18
C PRO A 145 -24.25 -20.32 -22.48
N ALA A 146 -25.16 -19.35 -22.59
CA ALA A 146 -25.76 -19.01 -23.87
C ALA A 146 -24.68 -18.60 -24.88
N LEU A 147 -24.74 -19.12 -26.10
CA LEU A 147 -23.77 -18.79 -27.17
C LEU A 147 -23.98 -17.38 -27.73
N THR A 148 -25.19 -16.83 -27.56
CA THR A 148 -25.59 -15.50 -28.01
C THR A 148 -26.18 -14.74 -26.84
N SER A 149 -25.67 -13.54 -26.56
CA SER A 149 -26.17 -12.70 -25.45
C SER A 149 -27.45 -11.96 -25.79
N THR A 150 -27.60 -11.49 -27.04
CA THR A 150 -28.79 -10.75 -27.52
C THR A 150 -29.81 -11.70 -28.13
N LEU A 151 -31.04 -11.70 -27.60
CA LEU A 151 -32.11 -12.60 -28.02
C LEU A 151 -33.39 -11.79 -28.30
N SER A 152 -34.21 -12.28 -29.23
CA SER A 152 -35.53 -11.73 -29.53
C SER A 152 -36.60 -12.35 -28.62
N PRO A 153 -37.64 -11.58 -28.23
CA PRO A 153 -38.71 -12.09 -27.38
C PRO A 153 -39.68 -12.93 -28.22
N ASP A 154 -39.73 -14.24 -27.97
CA ASP A 154 -40.70 -15.16 -28.59
C ASP A 154 -41.76 -15.61 -27.57
N CYS A 155 -42.53 -14.65 -27.06
CA CYS A 155 -43.52 -14.91 -26.01
C CYS A 155 -44.60 -13.80 -25.93
N PHE A 156 -45.66 -14.04 -25.15
CA PHE A 156 -46.75 -13.08 -24.98
C PHE A 156 -46.56 -12.09 -23.83
N LEU A 157 -45.52 -12.25 -23.01
CA LEU A 157 -45.22 -11.37 -21.89
C LEU A 157 -45.09 -9.92 -22.37
N PRO A 158 -45.98 -8.98 -21.93
CA PRO A 158 -45.96 -7.61 -22.42
C PRO A 158 -44.64 -6.87 -22.17
N ALA A 159 -43.93 -7.24 -21.08
CA ALA A 159 -42.62 -6.69 -20.75
C ALA A 159 -41.58 -7.03 -21.83
N ALA A 160 -41.52 -8.29 -22.25
CA ALA A 160 -40.60 -8.77 -23.27
C ALA A 160 -40.95 -8.19 -24.65
N ARG A 161 -42.23 -8.22 -25.06
CA ARG A 161 -42.65 -7.69 -26.37
C ARG A 161 -42.38 -6.19 -26.54
N ARG A 162 -42.57 -5.39 -25.48
CA ARG A 162 -42.26 -3.95 -25.51
C ARG A 162 -40.76 -3.67 -25.46
N ALA A 163 -39.96 -4.60 -24.94
CA ALA A 163 -38.51 -4.47 -24.97
C ALA A 163 -37.94 -4.76 -26.36
N GLY A 164 -38.52 -5.74 -27.07
CA GLY A 164 -37.89 -6.24 -28.29
C GLY A 164 -36.63 -7.01 -27.92
N ASP A 165 -35.61 -6.98 -28.78
CA ASP A 165 -34.36 -7.70 -28.54
C ASP A 165 -33.68 -7.24 -27.24
N ALA A 166 -33.11 -8.14 -26.45
CA ALA A 166 -32.44 -7.80 -25.19
C ALA A 166 -31.27 -8.72 -24.88
N GLU A 167 -30.29 -8.22 -24.12
CA GLU A 167 -29.11 -8.95 -23.66
C GLU A 167 -29.45 -9.81 -22.44
N THR A 168 -30.11 -10.96 -22.66
CA THR A 168 -30.56 -11.89 -21.60
C THR A 168 -29.78 -13.21 -21.58
N GLY A 169 -28.90 -13.43 -22.56
CA GLY A 169 -28.20 -14.70 -22.76
C GLY A 169 -26.98 -14.90 -21.88
N ASP A 170 -27.19 -15.49 -20.70
CA ASP A 170 -26.15 -16.11 -19.85
C ASP A 170 -26.64 -17.49 -19.39
N TYR A 171 -27.54 -17.56 -18.40
CA TYR A 171 -28.22 -18.79 -18.01
C TYR A 171 -29.45 -19.08 -18.88
N ARG A 172 -29.65 -20.37 -19.14
CA ARG A 172 -30.82 -20.92 -19.83
C ARG A 172 -31.59 -21.80 -18.86
N TYR A 173 -32.90 -21.78 -18.97
CA TYR A 173 -33.79 -22.45 -18.03
C TYR A 173 -34.80 -23.34 -18.73
N THR A 174 -35.27 -24.33 -17.98
CA THR A 174 -36.53 -25.02 -18.23
C THR A 174 -37.39 -24.98 -16.99
N THR A 175 -38.69 -25.12 -17.21
CA THR A 175 -39.66 -25.17 -16.14
C THR A 175 -40.64 -26.33 -16.30
N THR A 176 -41.15 -26.81 -15.18
CA THR A 176 -42.27 -27.76 -15.11
C THR A 176 -43.60 -27.07 -14.78
N ALA A 177 -43.63 -25.74 -14.67
CA ALA A 177 -44.84 -24.99 -14.36
C ALA A 177 -45.72 -24.82 -15.61
N ASP A 178 -46.99 -25.21 -15.49
CA ASP A 178 -47.93 -25.27 -16.63
C ASP A 178 -48.33 -23.89 -17.20
N ASN A 179 -48.15 -22.82 -16.42
CA ASN A 179 -48.59 -21.45 -16.75
C ASN A 179 -47.43 -20.44 -16.81
N ALA A 180 -46.20 -20.92 -16.98
CA ALA A 180 -45.04 -20.05 -17.10
C ALA A 180 -45.03 -19.30 -18.44
N ASP A 181 -44.67 -18.02 -18.41
CA ASP A 181 -44.24 -17.34 -19.64
C ASP A 181 -42.76 -17.64 -19.87
N GLU A 182 -42.49 -18.28 -21.00
CA GLU A 182 -41.16 -18.63 -21.48
C GLU A 182 -40.72 -17.66 -22.58
N CYS A 183 -39.71 -16.84 -22.30
CA CYS A 183 -39.29 -15.76 -23.20
C CYS A 183 -37.79 -15.84 -23.52
N TYR A 184 -37.41 -15.19 -24.62
CA TYR A 184 -36.04 -15.12 -25.12
C TYR A 184 -35.41 -16.50 -25.29
N PRO A 185 -35.90 -17.30 -26.25
CA PRO A 185 -35.40 -18.65 -26.46
C PRO A 185 -33.96 -18.65 -27.00
N SER A 186 -33.14 -19.57 -26.49
CA SER A 186 -31.80 -19.88 -26.97
C SER A 186 -31.62 -21.40 -26.94
N ASP A 187 -31.36 -22.02 -28.09
CA ASP A 187 -31.16 -23.47 -28.23
C ASP A 187 -32.29 -24.34 -27.63
N GLY A 188 -33.55 -23.89 -27.78
CA GLY A 188 -34.72 -24.61 -27.26
C GLY A 188 -34.96 -24.47 -25.76
N ARG A 189 -34.25 -23.56 -25.08
CA ARG A 189 -34.43 -23.20 -23.67
C ARG A 189 -34.73 -21.72 -23.55
N SER A 190 -35.28 -21.27 -22.42
CA SER A 190 -35.65 -19.87 -22.20
C SER A 190 -34.66 -19.16 -21.28
N THR A 191 -34.27 -17.92 -21.59
CA THR A 191 -33.39 -17.12 -20.70
C THR A 191 -34.17 -16.19 -19.78
N LEU A 192 -35.49 -16.05 -19.99
CA LEU A 192 -36.39 -15.38 -19.06
C LEU A 192 -37.61 -16.25 -18.83
N LEU A 193 -37.94 -16.47 -17.56
CA LEU A 193 -39.16 -17.15 -17.13
C LEU A 193 -39.97 -16.24 -16.23
N ARG A 194 -41.29 -16.26 -16.36
CA ARG A 194 -42.22 -15.71 -15.37
C ARG A 194 -43.16 -16.80 -14.90
N LEU A 195 -43.14 -17.09 -13.61
CA LEU A 195 -43.98 -18.05 -12.91
C LEU A 195 -45.08 -17.28 -12.18
N PRO A 196 -46.31 -17.20 -12.71
CA PRO A 196 -47.40 -16.51 -12.03
C PRO A 196 -47.91 -17.31 -10.83
N ASP A 197 -48.06 -16.65 -9.68
CA ASP A 197 -48.81 -17.20 -8.56
C ASP A 197 -50.31 -16.98 -8.77
N ALA A 198 -51.00 -18.07 -9.12
CA ALA A 198 -52.43 -18.09 -9.42
C ALA A 198 -53.30 -17.73 -8.20
N SER A 199 -52.78 -17.82 -6.98
CA SER A 199 -53.59 -17.69 -5.76
C SER A 199 -53.72 -16.26 -5.27
N ARG A 200 -52.67 -15.43 -5.42
CA ARG A 200 -52.62 -14.07 -4.85
C ARG A 200 -52.08 -12.99 -5.77
N GLY A 201 -51.85 -13.31 -7.05
CA GLY A 201 -51.48 -12.32 -8.06
C GLY A 201 -50.03 -11.80 -7.96
N GLY A 202 -49.18 -12.51 -7.23
CA GLY A 202 -47.72 -12.36 -7.29
C GLY A 202 -47.13 -13.12 -8.48
N ASP A 203 -45.82 -13.00 -8.68
CA ASP A 203 -45.09 -13.82 -9.64
C ASP A 203 -43.59 -13.89 -9.31
N THR A 204 -42.94 -14.95 -9.79
CA THR A 204 -41.49 -15.10 -9.72
C THR A 204 -40.93 -14.98 -11.14
N VAL A 205 -40.10 -13.97 -11.37
CA VAL A 205 -39.37 -13.75 -12.62
C VAL A 205 -37.95 -14.22 -12.44
N VAL A 206 -37.48 -15.07 -13.34
CA VAL A 206 -36.09 -15.51 -13.42
C VAL A 206 -35.49 -14.91 -14.69
N ILE A 207 -34.39 -14.18 -14.56
CA ILE A 207 -33.64 -13.64 -15.69
C ILE A 207 -32.26 -14.28 -15.76
N GLY A 208 -31.85 -14.69 -16.96
CA GLY A 208 -30.63 -15.46 -17.17
C GLY A 208 -29.36 -14.64 -17.05
N SER A 209 -29.43 -13.33 -17.32
CA SER A 209 -28.29 -12.43 -17.32
C SER A 209 -28.54 -11.17 -16.47
N PRO A 210 -27.51 -10.68 -15.75
CA PRO A 210 -27.54 -9.38 -15.11
C PRO A 210 -27.37 -8.21 -16.09
N ASP A 211 -27.01 -8.44 -17.36
CA ASP A 211 -26.57 -7.39 -18.28
C ASP A 211 -27.61 -6.27 -18.45
N ILE A 212 -28.90 -6.59 -18.44
CA ILE A 212 -29.97 -5.59 -18.55
C ILE A 212 -30.03 -4.60 -17.38
N LEU A 213 -29.35 -4.90 -16.27
CA LEU A 213 -29.31 -4.09 -15.06
C LEU A 213 -28.03 -3.23 -14.96
N PHE A 214 -27.04 -3.45 -15.81
CA PHE A 214 -25.78 -2.72 -15.76
C PHE A 214 -25.86 -1.35 -16.46
N ASN A 215 -25.27 -0.34 -15.83
CA ASN A 215 -25.15 1.01 -16.37
C ASN A 215 -24.54 1.01 -17.79
N LYS A 216 -23.51 0.19 -18.05
CA LYS A 216 -22.80 0.13 -19.34
C LYS A 216 -23.60 -0.53 -20.47
N ARG A 217 -24.67 -1.28 -20.14
CA ARG A 217 -25.47 -2.08 -21.07
C ARG A 217 -26.90 -1.56 -21.20
N LEU A 218 -27.35 -0.69 -20.30
CA LEU A 218 -28.73 -0.26 -20.23
C LEU A 218 -29.23 0.41 -21.53
N ASP A 219 -28.35 1.10 -22.24
CA ASP A 219 -28.62 1.78 -23.51
C ASP A 219 -28.54 0.86 -24.74
N LYS A 220 -28.30 -0.44 -24.55
CA LYS A 220 -28.20 -1.42 -25.63
C LYS A 220 -29.53 -2.14 -25.81
N GLN A 221 -29.93 -2.31 -27.08
CA GLN A 221 -31.13 -3.04 -27.46
C GLN A 221 -32.37 -2.56 -26.66
N GLY A 222 -33.19 -3.49 -26.20
CA GLY A 222 -34.35 -3.29 -25.32
C GLY A 222 -34.06 -3.36 -23.82
N ASN A 223 -32.79 -3.37 -23.39
CA ASN A 223 -32.39 -3.63 -22.00
C ASN A 223 -33.10 -2.71 -20.99
N ALA A 224 -33.06 -1.39 -21.23
CA ALA A 224 -33.78 -0.43 -20.38
C ALA A 224 -35.28 -0.71 -20.31
N SER A 225 -35.91 -0.96 -21.46
CA SER A 225 -37.35 -1.22 -21.53
C SER A 225 -37.72 -2.49 -20.75
N LEU A 226 -36.91 -3.55 -20.86
CA LEU A 226 -37.11 -4.80 -20.13
C LEU A 226 -36.93 -4.59 -18.63
N ALA A 227 -35.79 -4.05 -18.20
CA ALA A 227 -35.47 -3.83 -16.79
C ALA A 227 -36.52 -2.98 -16.08
N LEU A 228 -36.92 -1.86 -16.69
CA LEU A 228 -37.90 -0.95 -16.10
C LEU A 228 -39.30 -1.57 -15.98
N GLN A 229 -39.70 -2.42 -16.92
CA GLN A 229 -41.02 -3.07 -16.87
C GLN A 229 -41.06 -4.26 -15.92
N LEU A 230 -39.96 -4.99 -15.77
CA LEU A 230 -39.87 -6.09 -14.81
C LEU A 230 -39.84 -5.56 -13.38
N LEU A 231 -39.02 -4.53 -13.12
CA LEU A 231 -38.80 -3.98 -11.79
C LEU A 231 -39.88 -2.96 -11.37
N GLY A 232 -40.41 -2.20 -12.34
CA GLY A 232 -41.38 -1.13 -12.10
C GLY A 232 -42.86 -1.56 -12.15
N SER A 233 -43.15 -2.86 -12.04
CA SER A 233 -44.53 -3.36 -12.01
C SER A 233 -45.29 -3.03 -10.72
N ARG A 234 -44.56 -2.65 -9.66
CA ARG A 234 -45.07 -2.35 -8.32
C ARG A 234 -44.46 -1.01 -7.85
N PRO A 235 -45.12 -0.26 -6.94
CA PRO A 235 -44.62 1.04 -6.49
C PRO A 235 -43.37 0.96 -5.60
N HIS A 236 -43.13 -0.17 -4.92
CA HIS A 236 -41.97 -0.33 -4.04
C HIS A 236 -41.00 -1.39 -4.57
N LEU A 237 -39.76 -0.99 -4.86
CA LEU A 237 -38.68 -1.90 -5.23
C LEU A 237 -37.73 -2.11 -4.05
N VAL A 238 -37.59 -3.36 -3.62
CA VAL A 238 -36.61 -3.76 -2.60
C VAL A 238 -35.46 -4.44 -3.31
N TRP A 239 -34.29 -3.80 -3.27
CA TRP A 239 -33.08 -4.29 -3.92
C TRP A 239 -32.23 -5.02 -2.88
N TYR A 240 -32.28 -6.35 -2.88
CA TYR A 240 -31.49 -7.16 -1.97
C TYR A 240 -30.10 -7.43 -2.56
N LEU A 241 -29.08 -6.78 -2.00
CA LEU A 241 -27.67 -7.08 -2.24
C LEU A 241 -27.14 -7.92 -1.06
N PRO A 242 -26.98 -9.24 -1.21
CA PRO A 242 -26.41 -10.07 -0.17
C PRO A 242 -25.02 -9.56 0.22
N SER A 243 -24.78 -9.33 1.51
CA SER A 243 -23.46 -8.96 2.02
C SER A 243 -22.87 -10.11 2.83
N LEU A 244 -21.57 -10.40 2.64
CA LEU A 244 -20.84 -11.41 3.41
C LEU A 244 -20.77 -11.09 4.92
N THR A 245 -21.13 -9.86 5.31
CA THR A 245 -21.18 -9.37 6.69
C THR A 245 -22.54 -9.53 7.37
N ASP A 246 -23.57 -10.07 6.70
CA ASP A 246 -24.84 -10.40 7.36
C ASP A 246 -24.57 -11.48 8.41
N ALA A 247 -24.79 -11.16 9.70
CA ALA A 247 -24.61 -12.09 10.82
C ALA A 247 -25.50 -13.35 10.72
N SER A 248 -26.51 -13.35 9.83
CA SER A 248 -27.30 -14.53 9.49
C SER A 248 -26.51 -15.55 8.63
N ALA A 249 -25.34 -15.16 8.10
CA ALA A 249 -24.45 -16.01 7.31
C ALA A 249 -23.46 -16.83 8.16
N THR A 250 -23.37 -16.61 9.48
CA THR A 250 -22.34 -17.22 10.33
C THR A 250 -22.65 -18.62 10.84
N ASP A 251 -23.62 -19.31 10.24
CA ASP A 251 -24.11 -20.59 10.77
C ASP A 251 -23.90 -21.77 9.79
N SER A 252 -23.07 -21.54 8.77
CA SER A 252 -22.25 -22.57 8.12
C SER A 252 -20.81 -22.35 8.56
N GLY A 253 -20.20 -23.37 9.17
CA GLY A 253 -18.91 -23.34 9.85
C GLY A 253 -17.89 -22.41 9.22
N SER A 254 -17.29 -21.57 10.07
CA SER A 254 -16.26 -20.60 9.77
C SER A 254 -15.25 -21.11 8.73
N GLN A 255 -15.50 -20.84 7.45
CA GLN A 255 -14.41 -20.71 6.49
C GLN A 255 -13.91 -19.28 6.66
N SER A 256 -12.89 -19.15 7.51
CA SER A 256 -12.21 -17.88 7.69
C SER A 256 -11.65 -17.43 6.34
N PHE A 257 -11.37 -16.14 6.17
CA PHE A 257 -10.64 -15.64 4.99
C PHE A 257 -9.35 -16.44 4.72
N PHE A 258 -8.79 -17.06 5.77
CA PHE A 258 -7.65 -17.97 5.71
C PHE A 258 -7.93 -19.36 5.09
N ASP A 259 -9.19 -19.81 5.03
CA ASP A 259 -9.60 -21.08 4.40
C ASP A 259 -9.79 -20.95 2.88
N LEU A 260 -9.95 -19.73 2.37
CA LEU A 260 -9.97 -19.43 0.93
C LEU A 260 -8.57 -19.33 0.32
N LEU A 261 -7.53 -19.23 1.16
CA LEU A 261 -6.14 -19.29 0.72
C LEU A 261 -5.75 -20.77 0.53
N PRO A 262 -5.23 -21.18 -0.64
CA PRO A 262 -4.72 -22.53 -0.84
C PRO A 262 -3.73 -22.88 0.28
N SER A 263 -3.85 -24.07 0.87
CA SER A 263 -3.09 -24.48 2.06
C SER A 263 -1.56 -24.29 1.94
N GLY A 264 -1.02 -24.28 0.72
CA GLY A 264 0.39 -24.00 0.44
C GLY A 264 0.85 -22.56 0.72
N TRP A 265 -0.04 -21.57 0.71
CA TRP A 265 0.33 -20.16 0.94
C TRP A 265 0.74 -19.88 2.39
N LEU A 266 0.09 -20.52 3.36
CA LEU A 266 0.50 -20.45 4.77
C LEU A 266 1.93 -20.96 4.95
N TRP A 267 2.27 -22.08 4.30
CA TRP A 267 3.63 -22.61 4.29
C TRP A 267 4.63 -21.67 3.59
N GLY A 268 4.23 -21.05 2.47
CA GLY A 268 5.05 -20.06 1.77
C GLY A 268 5.38 -18.83 2.63
N THR A 269 4.37 -18.26 3.30
CA THR A 269 4.57 -17.11 4.22
C THR A 269 5.41 -17.47 5.44
N LEU A 270 5.23 -18.67 5.99
CA LEU A 270 6.04 -19.17 7.11
C LEU A 270 7.51 -19.37 6.69
N GLN A 271 7.76 -19.94 5.52
CA GLN A 271 9.12 -20.08 4.97
C GLN A 271 9.79 -18.73 4.76
N LEU A 272 9.05 -17.75 4.24
CA LEU A 272 9.55 -16.39 4.01
C LEU A 272 9.85 -15.67 5.35
N PHE A 273 9.01 -15.86 6.36
CA PHE A 273 9.26 -15.38 7.72
C PHE A 273 10.52 -16.01 8.33
N ILE A 274 10.67 -17.34 8.21
CA ILE A 274 11.88 -18.04 8.70
C ILE A 274 13.12 -17.55 7.95
N ALA A 275 13.06 -17.41 6.64
CA ALA A 275 14.17 -16.88 5.83
C ALA A 275 14.55 -15.46 6.26
N ALA A 276 13.56 -14.59 6.49
CA ALA A 276 13.79 -13.24 7.00
C ALA A 276 14.41 -13.25 8.41
N ALA A 277 13.94 -14.13 9.30
CA ALA A 277 14.48 -14.28 10.65
C ALA A 277 15.93 -14.79 10.63
N VAL A 278 16.25 -15.78 9.79
CA VAL A 278 17.61 -16.28 9.59
C VAL A 278 18.51 -15.21 9.00
N ALA A 279 18.04 -14.45 8.00
CA ALA A 279 18.77 -13.34 7.42
C ALA A 279 19.01 -12.23 8.47
N ALA A 280 18.03 -11.90 9.29
CA ALA A 280 18.17 -10.95 10.38
C ALA A 280 19.17 -11.44 11.44
N LEU A 281 19.12 -12.71 11.85
CA LEU A 281 20.08 -13.32 12.77
C LEU A 281 21.50 -13.34 12.20
N TRP A 282 21.65 -13.70 10.92
CA TRP A 282 22.94 -13.69 10.22
C TRP A 282 23.54 -12.27 10.17
N ARG A 283 22.71 -11.27 9.87
CA ARG A 283 23.13 -9.87 9.72
C ARG A 283 23.28 -9.16 11.07
N ALA A 284 22.59 -9.62 12.11
CA ALA A 284 22.69 -9.14 13.48
C ALA A 284 23.89 -9.73 14.23
N ARG A 285 24.48 -10.83 13.74
CA ARG A 285 25.77 -11.32 14.23
C ARG A 285 26.85 -10.30 13.91
N ARG A 286 27.14 -9.45 14.91
CA ARG A 286 28.34 -8.61 14.92
C ARG A 286 29.55 -9.54 14.81
N LEU A 287 30.23 -9.52 13.67
CA LEU A 287 31.63 -9.91 13.62
C LEU A 287 32.34 -8.92 14.56
N GLY A 288 32.83 -9.43 15.68
CA GLY A 288 33.49 -8.64 16.72
C GLY A 288 34.69 -7.86 16.18
N PRO A 289 35.35 -7.03 17.02
CA PRO A 289 36.52 -6.28 16.58
C PRO A 289 37.50 -7.22 15.88
N LEU A 290 37.94 -6.83 14.68
CA LEU A 290 39.05 -7.47 13.99
C LEU A 290 40.17 -7.63 15.01
N VAL A 291 40.67 -8.86 15.15
CA VAL A 291 41.70 -9.26 16.09
C VAL A 291 42.66 -8.09 16.33
N PRO A 292 42.74 -7.52 17.55
CA PRO A 292 43.77 -6.55 17.84
C PRO A 292 45.08 -7.32 17.77
N GLU A 293 45.77 -7.16 16.65
CA GLU A 293 47.13 -7.64 16.51
C GLU A 293 47.92 -7.02 17.68
N LYS A 294 48.43 -7.86 18.57
CA LYS A 294 49.25 -7.40 19.70
C LYS A 294 50.49 -6.76 19.12
N LEU A 295 50.52 -5.43 19.02
CA LEU A 295 51.76 -4.71 18.81
C LEU A 295 52.66 -5.03 20.00
N PRO A 296 53.81 -5.70 19.78
CA PRO A 296 54.52 -6.41 20.85
C PRO A 296 55.17 -5.51 21.89
N VAL A 297 55.18 -4.18 21.71
CA VAL A 297 55.82 -3.25 22.66
C VAL A 297 55.07 -1.91 22.67
N ALA A 298 54.65 -1.46 23.86
CA ALA A 298 54.23 -0.08 24.08
C ALA A 298 55.49 0.82 24.13
N ILE A 299 55.81 1.47 23.01
CA ILE A 299 56.93 2.40 22.93
C ILE A 299 56.48 3.73 23.54
N ARG A 300 57.23 4.30 24.48
CA ARG A 300 56.90 5.62 25.04
C ARG A 300 56.95 6.65 23.91
N ALA A 301 56.00 7.59 23.90
CA ALA A 301 55.94 8.65 22.87
C ALA A 301 57.25 9.47 22.76
N SER A 302 58.03 9.55 23.84
CA SER A 302 59.35 10.18 23.85
C SER A 302 60.37 9.42 22.98
N GLU A 303 60.33 8.09 22.95
CA GLU A 303 61.27 7.26 22.18
C GLU A 303 61.00 7.34 20.67
N THR A 304 59.73 7.46 20.25
CA THR A 304 59.40 7.65 18.83
C THR A 304 59.77 9.04 18.33
N VAL A 305 59.59 10.07 19.15
CA VAL A 305 60.04 11.44 18.82
C VAL A 305 61.56 11.49 18.72
N GLU A 306 62.28 10.90 19.68
CA GLU A 306 63.74 10.86 19.66
C GLU A 306 64.27 10.03 18.49
N GLY A 307 63.67 8.87 18.21
CA GLY A 307 64.01 8.03 17.07
C GLY A 307 63.80 8.76 15.73
N ARG A 308 62.68 9.48 15.59
CA ARG A 308 62.41 10.29 14.39
C ARG A 308 63.40 11.44 14.24
N ALA A 309 63.74 12.13 15.34
CA ALA A 309 64.73 13.20 15.35
C ALA A 309 66.14 12.70 14.97
N ARG A 310 66.56 11.55 15.51
CA ARG A 310 67.83 10.89 15.14
C ARG A 310 67.85 10.52 13.66
N LEU A 311 66.73 10.08 13.09
CA LEU A 311 66.62 9.76 11.66
C LEU A 311 66.68 11.02 10.78
N TYR A 312 66.02 12.12 11.16
CA TYR A 312 66.15 13.39 10.44
C TYR A 312 67.58 13.93 10.49
N ARG A 313 68.25 13.82 11.65
CA ARG A 313 69.66 14.20 11.81
C ARG A 313 70.58 13.34 10.94
N LYS A 314 70.44 12.00 10.98
CA LYS A 314 71.25 11.07 10.18
C LYS A 314 71.09 11.32 8.67
N ALA A 315 69.90 11.70 8.23
CA ALA A 315 69.61 12.01 6.84
C ALA A 315 69.90 13.48 6.45
N ASN A 316 70.40 14.32 7.35
CA ASN A 316 70.54 15.77 7.16
C ASN A 316 69.25 16.46 6.64
N ALA A 317 68.07 15.95 7.01
CA ALA A 317 66.76 16.38 6.51
C ALA A 317 66.24 17.60 7.28
N ARG A 318 66.99 18.71 7.23
CA ARG A 318 66.70 19.98 7.93
C ARG A 318 65.41 20.64 7.46
N ASP A 319 65.14 20.54 6.16
CA ASP A 319 63.92 20.99 5.49
C ASP A 319 62.68 20.31 6.08
N ARG A 320 62.71 18.98 6.25
CA ARG A 320 61.59 18.22 6.79
C ARG A 320 61.38 18.49 8.27
N ALA A 321 62.46 18.62 9.04
CA ALA A 321 62.40 18.97 10.46
C ALA A 321 61.78 20.36 10.66
N ALA A 322 62.24 21.37 9.91
CA ALA A 322 61.70 22.72 9.96
C ALA A 322 60.22 22.77 9.54
N ASN A 323 59.84 22.06 8.48
CA ASN A 323 58.45 22.00 8.02
C ASN A 323 57.53 21.32 9.04
N ALA A 324 58.00 20.26 9.71
CA ALA A 324 57.23 19.58 10.75
C ALA A 324 56.99 20.49 11.97
N LEU A 325 58.04 21.22 12.42
CA LEU A 325 57.93 22.20 13.49
C LEU A 325 56.95 23.32 13.11
N ARG A 326 57.18 24.01 11.98
CA ARG A 326 56.32 25.10 11.50
C ARG A 326 54.87 24.67 11.28
N SER A 327 54.64 23.49 10.70
CA SER A 327 53.29 22.96 10.50
C SER A 327 52.56 22.77 11.83
N THR A 328 53.23 22.16 12.80
CA THR A 328 52.66 21.90 14.13
C THR A 328 52.39 23.21 14.88
N THR A 329 53.35 24.15 14.87
CA THR A 329 53.19 25.47 15.49
C THR A 329 52.03 26.24 14.86
N ARG A 330 51.89 26.26 13.53
CA ARG A 330 50.75 26.91 12.85
C ARG A 330 49.40 26.35 13.28
N THR A 331 49.25 25.03 13.37
CA THR A 331 48.01 24.38 13.83
C THR A 331 47.68 24.76 15.28
N ARG A 332 48.69 24.84 16.16
CA ARG A 332 48.49 25.27 17.56
C ARG A 332 48.12 26.74 17.66
N LEU A 333 48.82 27.60 16.93
CA LEU A 333 48.56 29.04 16.90
C LEU A 333 47.17 29.36 16.32
N ALA A 334 46.70 28.62 15.31
CA ALA A 334 45.36 28.77 14.77
C ALA A 334 44.28 28.50 15.84
N LEU A 335 44.47 27.47 16.67
CA LEU A 335 43.56 27.18 17.79
C LEU A 335 43.57 28.29 18.85
N LEU A 336 44.73 28.89 19.13
CA LEU A 336 44.85 29.98 20.11
C LEU A 336 44.26 31.30 19.62
N THR A 337 44.32 31.56 18.31
CA THR A 337 43.85 32.82 17.69
C THR A 337 42.44 32.73 17.08
N GLY A 338 41.77 31.58 17.20
CA GLY A 338 40.40 31.37 16.70
C GLY A 338 40.28 31.14 15.18
N VAL A 339 41.39 30.86 14.49
CA VAL A 339 41.41 30.55 13.05
C VAL A 339 41.04 29.06 12.84
N PRO A 340 40.15 28.71 11.90
CA PRO A 340 39.87 27.32 11.57
C PRO A 340 41.14 26.55 11.19
N VAL A 341 41.32 25.33 11.72
CA VAL A 341 42.53 24.51 11.50
C VAL A 341 42.80 24.25 10.01
N SER A 342 41.75 24.19 9.18
CA SER A 342 41.87 24.07 7.72
C SER A 342 42.57 25.25 7.05
N GLN A 343 42.58 26.42 7.69
CA GLN A 343 43.21 27.65 7.21
C GLN A 343 44.54 27.95 7.93
N ALA A 344 44.99 27.10 8.85
CA ALA A 344 46.23 27.30 9.61
C ALA A 344 47.50 27.38 8.73
N HIS A 345 47.45 26.80 7.52
CA HIS A 345 48.57 26.79 6.59
C HIS A 345 48.49 27.89 5.51
N ALA A 346 47.49 28.78 5.59
CA ALA A 346 47.33 29.92 4.72
C ALA A 346 47.92 31.19 5.39
N PRO A 347 48.99 31.80 4.86
CA PRO A 347 49.59 32.99 5.47
C PRO A 347 48.62 34.17 5.55
N GLU A 348 47.74 34.32 4.56
CA GLU A 348 46.69 35.35 4.50
C GLU A 348 45.64 35.25 5.61
N ALA A 349 45.42 34.05 6.16
CA ALA A 349 44.45 33.83 7.24
C ALA A 349 45.11 33.92 8.62
N LEU A 350 46.32 33.34 8.77
CA LEU A 350 46.96 33.21 10.08
C LEU A 350 47.74 34.46 10.50
N LEU A 351 48.43 35.14 9.59
CA LEU A 351 49.29 36.28 9.93
C LEU A 351 48.50 37.49 10.47
N PRO A 352 47.34 37.88 9.88
CA PRO A 352 46.54 38.98 10.43
C PRO A 352 46.00 38.69 11.84
N ALA A 353 45.59 37.44 12.09
CA ALA A 353 45.09 37.01 13.39
C ALA A 353 46.19 37.05 14.46
N LEU A 354 47.41 36.64 14.11
CA LEU A 354 48.58 36.73 15.00
C LEU A 354 49.00 38.18 15.26
N SER A 355 49.02 39.04 14.25
CA SER A 355 49.37 40.45 14.43
C SER A 355 48.38 41.22 15.31
N ALA A 356 47.12 40.77 15.38
CA ALA A 356 46.13 41.35 16.28
C ALA A 356 46.35 40.95 17.76
N HIS A 357 47.09 39.87 18.03
CA HIS A 357 47.39 39.42 19.41
C HIS A 357 48.76 39.87 19.92
N LEU A 358 49.73 40.12 19.03
CA LEU A 358 51.10 40.48 19.38
C LEU A 358 51.30 42.01 19.36
N HIS A 359 51.80 42.59 20.47
CA HIS A 359 52.07 44.02 20.61
C HIS A 359 53.59 44.29 20.63
N GLY A 360 54.29 44.23 19.48
CA GLY A 360 55.71 44.61 19.42
C GLY A 360 56.51 44.12 18.21
N ASP A 361 57.62 44.83 17.95
CA ASP A 361 58.40 44.98 16.71
C ASP A 361 58.85 43.73 15.91
N GLY A 362 58.62 43.81 14.58
CA GLY A 362 59.68 43.68 13.59
C GLY A 362 60.20 42.29 13.19
N GLN A 363 59.85 41.20 13.87
CA GLN A 363 60.12 39.87 13.30
C GLN A 363 59.13 39.60 12.16
N THR A 364 59.64 39.33 10.96
CA THR A 364 58.82 38.84 9.85
C THR A 364 58.25 37.47 10.23
N LEU A 365 57.07 37.44 10.85
CA LEU A 365 56.28 36.23 11.17
C LEU A 365 56.15 35.32 9.95
N HIS A 366 56.12 35.93 8.76
CA HIS A 366 56.17 35.23 7.48
C HIS A 366 57.46 34.39 7.31
N ALA A 367 58.64 34.95 7.56
CA ALA A 367 59.91 34.21 7.48
C ALA A 367 60.01 33.12 8.56
N LEU A 368 59.44 33.36 9.74
CA LEU A 368 59.47 32.39 10.84
C LEU A 368 58.55 31.18 10.56
N LEU A 369 57.31 31.41 10.13
CA LEU A 369 56.29 30.36 9.93
C LEU A 369 56.25 29.78 8.51
N PHE A 370 56.70 30.53 7.51
CA PHE A 370 56.62 30.19 6.08
C PHE A 370 57.94 30.38 5.31
N GLY A 371 59.03 30.74 5.98
CA GLY A 371 60.30 31.05 5.33
C GLY A 371 61.06 29.83 4.77
N PRO A 372 62.24 30.08 4.18
CA PRO A 372 63.07 29.02 3.60
C PRO A 372 63.54 28.00 4.65
N PRO A 373 64.04 26.82 4.22
CA PRO A 373 64.64 25.84 5.11
C PRO A 373 65.94 26.38 5.74
N PRO A 374 66.28 25.97 6.99
CA PRO A 374 67.52 26.39 7.64
C PRO A 374 68.75 25.79 6.96
N SER A 375 69.84 26.56 6.88
CA SER A 375 71.09 26.19 6.20
C SER A 375 71.93 25.19 6.99
N ASP A 376 71.87 25.24 8.32
CA ASP A 376 72.64 24.39 9.24
C ASP A 376 71.82 23.98 10.47
N ASP A 377 72.41 23.12 11.30
CA ASP A 377 71.76 22.61 12.51
C ASP A 377 71.57 23.70 13.58
N ALA A 378 72.46 24.70 13.62
CA ALA A 378 72.37 25.83 14.54
C ALA A 378 71.15 26.72 14.20
N ALA A 379 70.91 26.99 12.92
CA ALA A 379 69.75 27.72 12.44
C ALA A 379 68.44 26.94 12.68
N LEU A 380 68.46 25.60 12.61
CA LEU A 380 67.29 24.77 12.94
C LEU A 380 66.94 24.84 14.44
N ILE A 381 67.95 24.83 15.32
CA ILE A 381 67.74 24.99 16.77
C ILE A 381 67.20 26.39 17.06
N ALA A 382 67.81 27.43 16.50
CA ALA A 382 67.33 28.80 16.65
C ALA A 382 65.88 28.97 16.15
N LEU A 383 65.52 28.32 15.05
CA LEU A 383 64.13 28.30 14.55
C LEU A 383 63.18 27.64 15.55
N ALA A 384 63.56 26.51 16.16
CA ALA A 384 62.73 25.85 17.17
C ALA A 384 62.52 26.75 18.40
N ASP A 385 63.59 27.38 18.90
CA ASP A 385 63.52 28.29 20.05
C ASP A 385 62.63 29.52 19.76
N GLN A 386 62.71 30.07 18.54
CA GLN A 386 61.88 31.19 18.11
C GLN A 386 60.40 30.80 17.97
N LEU A 387 60.10 29.61 17.43
CA LEU A 387 58.72 29.09 17.35
C LEU A 387 58.12 28.86 18.74
N ASP A 388 58.90 28.31 19.67
CA ASP A 388 58.47 28.09 21.06
C ASP A 388 58.33 29.41 21.84
N ALA A 389 59.16 30.42 21.55
CA ALA A 389 58.99 31.76 22.11
C ALA A 389 57.68 32.40 21.63
N LEU A 390 57.39 32.32 20.33
CA LEU A 390 56.16 32.82 19.73
C LEU A 390 54.92 32.12 20.33
N GLU A 391 54.92 30.78 20.45
CA GLU A 391 53.79 30.05 21.04
C GLU A 391 53.54 30.48 22.50
N ARG A 392 54.62 30.73 23.27
CA ARG A 392 54.52 31.20 24.66
C ARG A 392 54.01 32.64 24.75
N GLU A 393 54.39 33.50 23.82
CA GLU A 393 53.95 34.90 23.79
C GLU A 393 52.44 34.99 23.51
N VAL A 394 51.97 34.29 22.47
CA VAL A 394 50.53 34.24 22.09
C VAL A 394 49.67 33.60 23.19
N ARG A 395 50.23 32.71 24.02
CA ARG A 395 49.52 32.13 25.16
C ARG A 395 49.37 33.09 26.35
N ARG A 396 50.22 34.12 26.43
CA ARG A 396 50.23 35.08 27.55
C ARG A 396 49.52 36.40 27.22
N SER A 397 49.45 36.77 25.94
CA SER A 397 48.59 37.84 25.44
C SER A 397 47.13 37.44 25.56
#